data_AF-A0A953EY05-F1
#
_entry.id   AF-A0A953EY05-F1
#
_cell.length_a   1.000
_cell.length_b   1.000
_cell.length_c   1.000
_cell.angle_alpha   90.00
_cell.angle_beta   90.00
_cell.angle_gamma   90.00
#
_symmetry.space_group_name_H-M   'P 1'
#
loop_
_entity.id
_entity.type
_entity.pdbx_description
1 polymer ?
#
loop_
_entity_poly.entity_id
_entity_poly.type
_entity_poly.pdbx_seq_one_letter_code
_entity_poly.pdbx_strand_id
1 'polypeptide(L)'
;MQLGSESTRSRWMTGLLYALTCLIGLGAVVGCGRDEAPVDPQVYLDAHDLNKNLELARSKDARMRILGCIRLGRMGAESQSALAELEKIAAKDKDPKVRKAASDAVAKIKSPAS
;
A
#
# COMPACT_ATOMS: atom_id res chain seq x y z
N MET A 1 -46.99 -21.63 30.86
CA MET A 1 -45.92 -22.62 30.61
C MET A 1 -45.72 -22.66 29.10
N GLN A 2 -44.78 -21.89 28.54
CA GLN A 2 -43.43 -22.35 28.15
C GLN A 2 -43.54 -23.66 27.36
N LEU A 3 -43.21 -23.73 26.08
CA LEU A 3 -41.84 -23.71 25.52
C LEU A 3 -41.99 -23.42 24.01
N GLY A 4 -41.22 -22.51 23.41
CA GLY A 4 -39.83 -22.77 23.03
C GLY A 4 -39.62 -22.28 21.60
N SER A 5 -39.51 -20.97 21.44
CA SER A 5 -39.25 -20.27 20.18
C SER A 5 -37.78 -20.41 19.77
N GLU A 6 -37.33 -21.60 19.37
CA GLU A 6 -35.88 -21.84 19.24
C GLU A 6 -35.54 -22.96 18.23
N SER A 7 -36.02 -22.87 16.98
CA SER A 7 -35.64 -23.86 15.94
C SER A 7 -35.42 -23.28 14.53
N THR A 8 -34.92 -22.04 14.42
CA THR A 8 -34.46 -21.49 13.13
C THR A 8 -33.19 -20.64 13.19
N ARG A 9 -32.55 -20.50 14.37
CA ARG A 9 -31.40 -19.57 14.55
C ARG A 9 -30.00 -20.19 14.42
N SER A 10 -29.89 -21.51 14.23
CA SER A 10 -28.60 -22.23 14.33
C SER A 10 -28.04 -22.81 13.02
N ARG A 11 -28.55 -22.36 11.86
CA ARG A 11 -27.95 -22.65 10.53
C ARG A 11 -27.12 -21.48 9.98
N TRP A 12 -27.36 -20.27 10.48
CA TRP A 12 -26.64 -19.06 10.08
C TRP A 12 -25.38 -18.83 10.93
N MET A 13 -25.38 -19.25 12.20
CA MET A 13 -24.24 -19.08 13.12
C MET A 13 -23.10 -20.09 12.88
N THR A 14 -23.40 -21.31 12.43
CA THR A 14 -22.39 -22.32 12.08
C THR A 14 -21.66 -21.99 10.76
N GLY A 15 -22.33 -21.33 9.81
CA GLY A 15 -21.69 -20.76 8.62
C GLY A 15 -20.77 -19.57 8.93
N LEU A 16 -21.14 -18.74 9.91
CA LEU A 16 -20.34 -17.59 10.35
C LEU A 16 -19.01 -18.02 11.00
N LEU A 17 -19.01 -19.13 11.76
CA LEU A 17 -17.79 -19.69 12.36
C LEU A 17 -16.87 -20.36 11.33
N TYR A 18 -17.42 -21.06 10.32
CA TYR A 18 -16.64 -21.65 9.22
C TYR A 18 -16.01 -20.57 8.31
N ALA A 19 -16.70 -19.44 8.11
CA ALA A 19 -16.15 -18.29 7.39
C ALA A 19 -14.97 -17.64 8.16
N LEU A 20 -15.01 -17.65 9.49
CA LEU A 20 -13.94 -17.11 10.34
C LEU A 20 -12.70 -18.02 10.39
N THR A 21 -12.85 -19.35 10.27
CA THR A 21 -11.71 -20.29 10.27
C THR A 21 -11.07 -20.44 8.89
N CYS A 22 -11.80 -20.26 7.79
CA CYS A 22 -11.23 -20.18 6.44
C CYS A 22 -10.31 -18.95 6.23
N LEU A 23 -10.41 -17.91 7.08
CA LEU A 23 -9.56 -16.71 7.00
C LEU A 23 -8.20 -16.85 7.69
N ILE A 24 -7.96 -17.94 8.44
CA ILE A 24 -6.72 -18.11 9.22
C ILE A 24 -5.84 -19.26 8.69
N GLY A 25 -6.34 -20.08 7.75
CA GLY A 25 -5.77 -21.42 7.47
C GLY A 25 -5.12 -21.71 6.12
N LEU A 26 -4.92 -20.76 5.20
CA LEU A 26 -4.23 -21.03 3.91
C LEU A 26 -3.22 -19.93 3.57
N GLY A 27 -1.99 -20.11 4.05
CA GLY A 27 -0.83 -19.59 3.35
C GLY A 27 -0.66 -20.34 2.03
N ALA A 28 -0.85 -19.63 0.92
CA ALA A 28 -0.39 -19.92 -0.45
C ALA A 28 -1.20 -18.99 -1.36
N VAL A 29 -0.70 -18.02 -2.11
CA VAL A 29 0.58 -17.85 -2.80
C VAL A 29 0.84 -16.35 -2.84
N VAL A 30 2.10 -15.93 -2.66
CA VAL A 30 2.54 -14.58 -3.05
C VAL A 30 2.46 -14.51 -4.58
N GLY A 31 1.27 -14.24 -5.07
CA GLY A 31 1.00 -13.86 -6.43
C GLY A 31 0.19 -12.58 -6.36
N CYS A 32 0.86 -11.44 -6.17
CA CYS A 32 0.27 -10.20 -6.65
C CYS A 32 0.08 -10.41 -8.15
N GLY A 33 -1.15 -10.76 -8.55
CA GLY A 33 -1.54 -10.82 -9.95
C GLY A 33 -1.02 -9.55 -10.60
N ARG A 34 -0.16 -9.72 -11.60
CA ARG A 34 0.28 -8.64 -12.47
C ARG A 34 -0.91 -8.32 -13.37
N ASP A 35 -1.93 -7.72 -12.78
CA ASP A 35 -2.79 -6.82 -13.50
C ASP A 35 -1.90 -5.61 -13.77
N GLU A 36 -1.16 -5.66 -14.87
CA GLU A 36 -0.54 -4.46 -15.43
C GLU A 36 -1.71 -3.55 -15.81
N ALA A 37 -2.24 -2.84 -14.79
CA ALA A 37 -3.18 -1.77 -15.00
C ALA A 37 -2.58 -0.90 -16.11
N PRO A 38 -3.35 -0.56 -17.16
CA PRO A 38 -2.85 0.25 -18.25
C PRO A 38 -2.11 1.44 -17.64
N VAL A 39 -0.80 1.52 -17.89
CA VAL A 39 -0.01 2.65 -17.41
C VAL A 39 -0.54 3.85 -18.19
N ASP A 40 -1.45 4.60 -17.59
CA ASP A 40 -1.98 5.82 -18.16
C ASP A 40 -0.79 6.69 -18.57
N PRO A 41 -0.66 7.07 -19.85
CA PRO A 41 0.43 7.90 -20.33
C PRO A 41 0.62 9.19 -19.52
N GLN A 42 -0.45 9.71 -18.91
CA GLN A 42 -0.40 10.90 -18.04
C GLN A 42 0.44 10.68 -16.77
N VAL A 43 0.56 9.43 -16.31
CA VAL A 43 1.46 9.08 -15.19
C VAL A 43 2.90 9.48 -15.53
N TYR A 44 3.33 9.58 -16.78
CA TYR A 44 4.69 10.06 -17.07
C TYR A 44 4.83 11.59 -17.03
N LEU A 45 3.73 12.33 -17.18
CA LEU A 45 3.69 13.79 -17.26
C LEU A 45 3.49 14.46 -15.88
N ASP A 46 2.85 13.76 -14.94
CA ASP A 46 2.57 14.23 -13.57
C ASP A 46 3.75 14.13 -12.60
N ALA A 47 4.98 13.90 -13.10
CA ALA A 47 6.14 13.57 -12.26
C ALA A 47 6.51 14.66 -11.23
N HIS A 48 6.07 15.90 -11.43
CA HIS A 48 6.31 17.03 -10.53
C HIS A 48 5.11 17.35 -9.61
N ASP A 49 4.01 16.60 -9.69
CA ASP A 49 2.87 16.79 -8.77
C ASP A 49 3.11 16.03 -7.45
N LEU A 50 3.26 16.79 -6.37
CA LEU A 50 3.49 16.27 -5.02
C LEU A 50 2.41 15.30 -4.56
N ASN A 51 1.14 15.66 -4.72
CA ASN A 51 0.01 14.87 -4.25
C ASN A 51 -0.09 13.59 -5.05
N LYS A 52 0.08 13.69 -6.36
CA LYS A 52 0.05 12.53 -7.23
C LYS A 52 1.16 11.54 -6.91
N ASN A 53 2.36 12.05 -6.63
CA ASN A 53 3.49 11.21 -6.23
C ASN A 53 3.28 10.55 -4.85
N LEU A 54 2.58 11.20 -3.93
CA LEU A 54 2.15 10.60 -2.66
C LEU A 54 1.12 9.48 -2.86
N GLU A 55 0.17 9.65 -3.78
CA GLU A 55 -0.76 8.57 -4.15
C GLU A 55 0.00 7.36 -4.70
N LEU A 56 0.98 7.60 -5.59
CA LEU A 56 1.82 6.55 -6.14
C LEU A 56 2.61 5.81 -5.05
N ALA A 57 3.19 6.55 -4.09
CA ALA A 57 3.92 5.99 -2.94
C ALA A 57 3.05 5.08 -2.04
N ARG A 58 1.72 5.23 -2.11
CA ARG A 58 0.73 4.41 -1.37
C ARG A 58 0.06 3.33 -2.23
N SER A 59 0.46 3.18 -3.48
CA SER A 59 -0.14 2.22 -4.40
C SER A 59 -0.05 0.78 -3.90
N LYS A 60 -0.98 -0.08 -4.31
CA LYS A 60 -0.92 -1.52 -4.02
C LYS A 60 0.24 -2.20 -4.75
N ASP A 61 0.65 -1.65 -5.90
CA ASP A 61 1.78 -2.15 -6.69
C ASP A 61 3.10 -1.60 -6.15
N ALA A 62 4.03 -2.49 -5.82
CA ALA A 62 5.38 -2.14 -5.41
C ALA A 62 6.13 -1.27 -6.43
N ARG A 63 5.93 -1.48 -7.74
CA ARG A 63 6.56 -0.66 -8.79
C ARG A 63 6.09 0.78 -8.73
N MET A 64 4.77 0.97 -8.56
CA MET A 64 4.17 2.31 -8.44
C MET A 64 4.60 3.00 -7.15
N ARG A 65 4.75 2.24 -6.05
CA ARG A 65 5.31 2.80 -4.80
C ARG A 65 6.75 3.26 -4.94
N ILE A 66 7.58 2.46 -5.61
CA ILE A 66 8.96 2.84 -5.94
C ILE A 66 8.96 4.11 -6.79
N LEU A 67 8.11 4.17 -7.83
CA LEU A 67 8.00 5.33 -8.71
C LEU A 67 7.64 6.59 -7.93
N GLY A 68 6.64 6.52 -7.03
CA GLY A 68 6.26 7.63 -6.16
C GLY A 68 7.42 8.11 -5.29
N CYS A 69 8.13 7.18 -4.62
CA CYS A 69 9.30 7.52 -3.80
C CYS A 69 10.40 8.21 -4.63
N ILE A 70 10.72 7.68 -5.81
CA ILE A 70 11.75 8.25 -6.69
C ILE A 70 11.38 9.67 -7.12
N ARG A 71 10.11 9.92 -7.48
CA ARG A 71 9.65 11.24 -7.92
C ARG A 71 9.68 12.26 -6.79
N LEU A 72 9.18 11.90 -5.62
CA LEU A 72 9.28 12.74 -4.41
C LEU A 72 10.74 13.09 -4.09
N GLY A 73 11.65 12.11 -4.19
CA GLY A 73 13.09 12.35 -4.02
C GLY A 73 13.70 13.27 -5.08
N ARG A 74 13.18 13.26 -6.31
CA ARG A 74 13.64 14.16 -7.41
C ARG A 74 13.12 15.59 -7.25
N MET A 75 11.95 15.77 -6.65
CA MET A 75 11.40 17.09 -6.32
C MET A 75 12.21 17.78 -5.20
N GLY A 76 12.93 17.02 -4.36
CA GLY A 76 13.80 17.60 -3.35
C GLY A 76 13.03 18.40 -2.30
N ALA A 77 13.44 19.65 -2.05
CA ALA A 77 12.90 20.48 -0.97
C ALA A 77 11.38 20.70 -1.07
N GLU A 78 10.80 20.71 -2.27
CA GLU A 78 9.35 20.85 -2.48
C GLU A 78 8.55 19.67 -1.90
N SER A 79 9.20 18.50 -1.75
CA SER A 79 8.62 17.30 -1.15
C SER A 79 8.90 17.17 0.35
N GLN A 80 9.29 18.23 1.05
CA GLN A 80 9.51 18.19 2.50
C GLN A 80 8.27 17.71 3.28
N SER A 81 7.06 18.05 2.85
CA SER A 81 5.83 17.59 3.49
C SER A 81 5.61 16.07 3.37
N ALA A 82 6.27 15.40 2.41
CA ALA A 82 6.22 13.96 2.22
C ALA A 82 7.20 13.17 3.12
N LEU A 83 8.09 13.85 3.86
CA LEU A 83 9.15 13.20 4.65
C LEU A 83 8.60 12.19 5.66
N ALA A 84 7.57 12.55 6.43
CA ALA A 84 7.00 11.65 7.44
C ALA A 84 6.42 10.38 6.82
N GLU A 85 5.79 10.49 5.64
CA GLU A 85 5.26 9.33 4.92
C GLU A 85 6.40 8.46 4.37
N LEU A 86 7.43 9.08 3.77
CA LEU A 86 8.58 8.35 3.24
C LEU A 86 9.37 7.63 4.33
N GLU A 87 9.54 8.24 5.51
CA GLU A 87 10.17 7.59 6.67
C GLU A 87 9.35 6.38 7.14
N LYS A 88 8.02 6.51 7.18
CA LYS A 88 7.12 5.40 7.50
C LYS A 88 7.24 4.25 6.48
N ILE A 89 7.31 4.56 5.19
CA ILE A 89 7.49 3.59 4.11
C ILE A 89 8.87 2.92 4.26
N ALA A 90 9.93 3.69 4.46
CA ALA A 90 11.28 3.17 4.65
C ALA A 90 11.36 2.18 5.84
N ALA A 91 10.61 2.43 6.91
CA ALA A 91 10.59 1.57 8.09
C ALA A 91 9.68 0.34 7.96
N LYS A 92 8.51 0.47 7.32
CA LYS A 92 7.41 -0.52 7.44
C LYS A 92 7.01 -1.18 6.13
N ASP A 93 7.56 -0.77 4.98
CA ASP A 93 7.16 -1.40 3.71
C ASP A 93 7.60 -2.87 3.63
N LYS A 94 6.68 -3.72 3.16
CA LYS A 94 6.92 -5.15 2.95
C LYS A 94 8.01 -5.43 1.92
N ASP A 95 8.15 -4.58 0.90
CA ASP A 95 9.10 -4.78 -0.19
C ASP A 95 10.44 -4.08 0.12
N PRO A 96 11.57 -4.81 0.15
CA PRO A 96 12.88 -4.23 0.41
C PRO A 96 13.31 -3.17 -0.62
N LYS A 97 12.89 -3.29 -1.88
CA LYS A 97 13.19 -2.30 -2.93
C LYS A 97 12.43 -1.00 -2.68
N VAL A 98 11.18 -1.10 -2.21
CA VAL A 98 10.39 0.08 -1.82
C VAL A 98 11.04 0.76 -0.62
N ARG A 99 11.46 0.00 0.41
CA ARG A 99 12.17 0.58 1.57
C ARG A 99 13.43 1.35 1.15
N LYS A 100 14.26 0.75 0.30
CA LYS A 100 15.47 1.40 -0.22
C LYS A 100 15.13 2.69 -0.98
N ALA A 101 14.17 2.64 -1.91
CA ALA A 101 13.76 3.81 -2.68
C ALA A 101 13.24 4.95 -1.78
N ALA A 102 12.51 4.62 -0.72
CA ALA A 102 12.03 5.59 0.26
C ALA A 102 13.19 6.21 1.06
N SER A 103 14.16 5.42 1.53
CA SER A 103 15.35 5.94 2.21
C SER A 103 16.18 6.87 1.32
N ASP A 104 16.37 6.49 0.05
CA ASP A 104 17.08 7.31 -0.93
C ASP A 104 16.34 8.63 -1.19
N ALA A 105 15.01 8.59 -1.24
CA ALA A 105 14.18 9.79 -1.39
C ALA A 105 14.29 10.72 -0.18
N VAL A 106 14.22 10.19 1.04
CA VAL A 106 14.40 10.97 2.28
C VAL A 106 15.75 11.66 2.29
N ALA A 107 16.82 10.96 1.91
CA ALA A 107 18.16 11.54 1.84
C ALA A 107 18.22 12.72 0.85
N LYS A 108 17.64 12.59 -0.34
CA LYS A 108 17.60 13.66 -1.35
C LYS A 108 16.77 14.87 -0.93
N ILE A 109 15.68 14.65 -0.19
CA ILE A 109 14.82 15.74 0.30
C ILE A 109 15.50 16.49 1.46
N LYS A 110 16.21 15.78 2.35
CA LYS A 110 16.93 16.38 3.48
C LYS A 110 18.24 17.04 3.07
N SER A 111 18.87 16.54 2.02
CA SER A 111 20.09 17.09 1.44
C SER A 111 19.83 17.42 -0.02
N PRO A 112 19.01 18.47 -0.32
CA PRO A 112 18.95 18.98 -1.68
C PRO A 112 20.38 19.40 -2.02
N ALA A 113 20.99 18.75 -3.01
CA ALA A 113 22.33 19.09 -3.45
C ALA A 113 22.38 20.61 -3.66
N SER A 114 23.18 21.28 -2.82
CA SER A 114 23.32 22.74 -2.76
C SER A 114 24.10 23.27 -3.95
#